data_AF-A0AAU2UZI6-F1
#
_entry.id   AF-A0AAU2UZI6-F1
#
_cell.length_a   1.000
_cell.length_b   1.000
_cell.length_c   1.000
_cell.angle_alpha   90.00
_cell.angle_beta   90.00
_cell.angle_gamma   90.00
#
_symmetry.space_group_name_H-M   'P 1'
#
loop_
_entity.id
_entity.type
_entity.pdbx_description
1 polymer ?
#
loop_
_entity_poly.entity_id
_entity_poly.type
_entity_poly.pdbx_seq_one_letter_code
_entity_poly.pdbx_strand_id
1 'polypeptide(L)'
;MTLPGPGSYRLLVHGKNRDDGDPVETYLLQLWPAPLAAPVTHRATSAYGATMRETAPAPTGQHPDWYDQKTSGYGPDHPAAQR
;
A
#
# COMPACT_ATOMS: atom_id res chain seq x y z
N MET A 1 16.46 2.16 -0.77
CA MET A 1 15.68 2.01 0.48
C MET A 1 15.12 0.60 0.48
N THR A 2 15.61 -0.26 1.37
CA THR A 2 15.17 -1.66 1.49
C THR A 2 14.09 -1.76 2.56
N LEU A 3 12.99 -2.46 2.26
CA LEU A 3 11.97 -2.75 3.26
C LEU A 3 12.50 -3.82 4.23
N PRO A 4 12.19 -3.76 5.53
CA PRO A 4 12.70 -4.68 6.55
C PRO A 4 12.17 -6.12 6.44
N GLY A 5 11.51 -6.46 5.35
CA GLY A 5 10.89 -7.76 5.11
C GLY A 5 9.36 -7.70 5.14
N PRO A 6 8.70 -8.86 5.23
CA PRO A 6 7.27 -8.95 5.43
C PRO A 6 6.75 -8.21 6.66
N GLY A 7 5.58 -7.57 6.58
CA GLY A 7 4.97 -6.91 7.72
C GLY A 7 3.81 -6.00 7.37
N SER A 8 3.28 -5.32 8.39
CA SER A 8 2.27 -4.27 8.22
C SER A 8 2.94 -2.93 7.95
N TYR A 9 2.45 -2.25 6.92
CA TYR A 9 2.95 -0.96 6.47
C TYR A 9 1.80 0.01 6.28
N ARG A 10 2.11 1.29 6.42
CA ARG A 10 1.28 2.36 5.89
C ARG A 10 1.86 2.81 4.55
N LEU A 11 0.96 3.03 3.60
CA LEU A 11 1.26 3.59 2.29
C LEU A 11 0.57 4.94 2.16
N LEU A 12 1.34 5.97 1.85
CA LEU A 12 0.81 7.22 1.33
C LEU A 12 0.92 7.20 -0.19
N VAL A 13 -0.19 7.51 -0.86
CA VAL A 13 -0.27 7.69 -2.31
C VAL A 13 -0.59 9.15 -2.59
N HIS A 14 0.29 9.83 -3.31
CA HIS A 14 0.07 11.20 -3.76
C HIS A 14 0.11 11.24 -5.29
N GLY A 15 -1.06 11.44 -5.90
CA GLY A 15 -1.19 11.64 -7.35
C GLY A 15 -1.15 13.12 -7.73
N LYS A 16 -0.48 13.45 -8.83
CA LYS A 16 -0.40 14.79 -9.43
C LYS A 16 -0.85 14.73 -10.89
N ASN A 17 -1.38 15.85 -11.40
CA ASN A 17 -1.79 16.07 -12.79
C ASN A 17 -3.03 15.29 -13.26
N ARG A 18 -3.70 14.54 -12.37
CA ARG A 18 -4.91 13.75 -12.70
C ARG A 18 -6.01 14.60 -13.35
N ASP A 19 -6.19 15.83 -12.86
CA ASP A 19 -7.28 16.71 -13.27
C ASP A 19 -6.79 17.91 -14.11
N ASP A 20 -5.49 17.98 -14.41
CA ASP A 20 -4.87 19.15 -15.06
C ASP A 20 -4.81 19.02 -16.59
N GLY A 21 -5.34 17.93 -17.17
CA GLY A 21 -5.34 17.67 -18.62
C GLY A 21 -3.99 17.25 -19.21
N ASP A 22 -2.97 17.08 -18.36
CA ASP A 22 -1.69 16.47 -18.74
C ASP A 22 -1.92 14.97 -19.01
N PRO A 23 -1.43 14.43 -20.15
CA PRO A 23 -1.55 13.00 -20.44
C PRO A 23 -0.76 12.11 -19.46
N VAL A 24 0.16 12.68 -18.66
CA VAL A 24 0.99 11.93 -17.72
C VAL A 24 0.59 12.24 -16.28
N GLU A 25 -0.03 11.26 -15.63
CA GLU A 25 -0.23 11.26 -14.18
C GLU A 25 1.04 10.79 -13.46
N THR A 26 1.41 11.48 -12.38
CA THR A 26 2.57 11.10 -11.55
C THR A 26 2.11 10.71 -10.16
N TYR A 27 2.58 9.56 -9.67
CA TYR A 27 2.27 9.06 -8.34
C TYR A 27 3.53 8.94 -7.48
N LEU A 28 3.53 9.60 -6.33
CA LEU A 28 4.52 9.41 -5.28
C LEU A 28 3.99 8.39 -4.27
N LEU A 29 4.76 7.32 -4.05
CA LEU A 29 4.47 6.28 -3.08
C LEU A 29 5.45 6.38 -1.91
N GLN A 30 4.94 6.54 -0.69
CA GLN A 30 5.76 6.53 0.52
C GLN A 30 5.31 5.43 1.46
N LEU A 31 6.26 4.61 1.92
CA LEU A 31 6.00 3.45 2.76
C LEU A 31 6.72 3.58 4.09
N TRP A 32 6.06 3.19 5.19
CA TRP A 32 6.70 3.06 6.50
C TRP A 32 6.08 1.93 7.33
N PRO A 33 6.87 1.24 8.18
CA PRO A 33 6.35 0.22 9.08
C PRO A 33 5.29 0.80 10.02
N ALA A 34 4.19 0.07 10.23
CA ALA A 34 3.15 0.49 11.15
C ALA A 34 2.31 -0.69 11.63
N PRO A 35 1.79 -0.66 12.88
CA PRO A 35 0.82 -1.65 13.32
C PRO A 35 -0.44 -1.66 12.43
N LEU A 36 -0.99 -2.85 12.23
CA LEU A 36 -2.28 -3.05 11.58
C LEU A 36 -3.37 -2.34 12.39
N ALA A 37 -4.15 -1.48 11.73
CA ALA A 37 -5.23 -0.73 12.35
C ALA A 37 -6.41 -0.62 11.39
N ALA A 38 -7.61 -0.44 11.95
CA ALA A 38 -8.78 -0.18 11.14
C ALA A 38 -8.57 1.10 10.30
N PRO A 39 -9.04 1.15 9.04
CA PRO A 39 -8.99 2.35 8.22
C PRO A 39 -9.71 3.52 8.90
N VAL A 40 -9.07 4.68 8.96
CA VAL A 40 -9.66 5.92 9.49
C VAL A 40 -9.63 6.99 8.40
N THR A 41 -10.80 7.56 8.07
CA THR A 41 -10.89 8.72 7.18
C THR A 41 -10.78 10.00 8.00
N HIS A 42 -9.65 10.71 7.89
CA HIS A 42 -9.47 12.02 8.54
C HIS A 42 -10.11 13.17 7.76
N ARG A 43 -10.03 13.13 6.42
CA ARG A 43 -10.62 14.13 5.51
C ARG A 43 -10.90 13.49 4.15
N ALA A 44 -12.01 13.88 3.52
CA ALA A 44 -12.35 13.50 2.16
C ALA A 44 -12.79 14.73 1.39
N THR A 45 -12.11 15.04 0.28
CA THR A 45 -12.42 16.20 -0.57
C THR A 45 -13.01 15.79 -1.92
N SER A 46 -12.95 14.51 -2.29
CA SER A 46 -13.54 13.98 -3.52
C SER A 46 -14.87 13.30 -3.22
N ALA A 47 -15.95 13.80 -3.82
CA ALA A 47 -17.28 13.20 -3.72
C ALA A 47 -17.33 11.81 -4.37
N TYR A 48 -16.71 11.68 -5.56
CA TYR A 48 -16.59 10.38 -6.25
C TYR A 48 -15.71 9.39 -5.47
N GLY A 49 -14.58 9.85 -4.94
CA GLY A 49 -13.74 9.00 -4.08
C GLY A 49 -14.37 8.64 -2.73
N ALA A 50 -15.37 9.41 -2.27
CA ALA A 50 -16.17 9.04 -1.12
C ALA A 50 -17.18 7.94 -1.47
N THR A 51 -17.81 7.97 -2.64
CA THR A 51 -18.78 6.95 -3.05
C THR A 51 -18.14 5.58 -3.34
N MET A 52 -16.87 5.57 -3.75
CA MET A 52 -16.13 4.33 -4.05
C MET A 52 -15.57 3.62 -2.80
N ARG A 53 -15.65 4.23 -1.62
CA ARG A 53 -15.24 3.58 -0.37
C ARG A 53 -16.36 2.70 0.13
N GLU A 54 -16.35 1.43 -0.28
CA GLU A 54 -17.06 0.39 0.45
C GLU A 54 -16.50 0.29 1.87
N THR A 55 -17.28 -0.24 2.81
CA THR A 55 -16.75 -0.65 4.12
C THR A 55 -15.85 -1.85 3.85
N ALA A 56 -14.59 -1.58 3.48
CA ALA A 56 -13.61 -2.62 3.30
C ALA A 56 -13.56 -3.43 4.59
N PRO A 57 -13.60 -4.77 4.52
CA PRO A 57 -13.49 -5.59 5.72
C PRO A 57 -12.24 -5.17 6.50
N ALA A 58 -12.33 -5.27 7.83
CA ALA A 58 -11.18 -5.00 8.70
C ALA A 58 -9.97 -5.71 8.08
N PRO A 59 -8.83 -5.01 7.93
CA PRO A 59 -7.69 -5.59 7.26
C PRO A 59 -7.28 -6.80 8.08
N THR A 60 -7.68 -7.97 7.62
CA THR A 60 -7.13 -9.24 8.06
C THR A 60 -5.70 -9.18 7.57
N GLY A 61 -4.71 -9.45 8.43
CA GLY A 61 -3.31 -9.57 8.04
C GLY A 61 -3.09 -10.77 7.12
N GLN A 62 -3.89 -10.88 6.06
CA GLN A 62 -3.93 -11.98 5.13
C GLN A 62 -2.62 -11.99 4.41
N HIS A 63 -1.92 -13.09 4.64
CA HIS A 63 -0.90 -13.63 3.78
C HIS A 63 -1.55 -13.86 2.42
N PRO A 64 -1.23 -13.07 1.38
CA PRO A 64 -1.75 -13.35 0.07
C PRO A 64 -1.20 -14.70 -0.40
N ASP A 65 -1.94 -15.48 -1.17
CA ASP A 65 -1.46 -16.79 -1.64
C ASP A 65 -0.15 -16.69 -2.45
N TRP A 66 0.14 -15.52 -3.04
CA TRP A 66 1.42 -15.22 -3.70
C TRP A 66 2.61 -15.16 -2.73
N TYR A 67 2.38 -14.95 -1.44
CA TYR A 67 3.42 -14.99 -0.42
C TYR A 67 3.99 -16.40 -0.28
N ASP A 68 3.13 -17.42 -0.30
CA ASP A 68 3.53 -18.83 -0.26
C ASP A 68 3.86 -19.38 -1.67
N GLN A 69 3.20 -18.85 -2.71
CA GLN A 69 3.48 -19.20 -4.10
C GLN A 69 4.70 -18.43 -4.61
N LYS A 70 5.86 -19.08 -4.49
CA LYS A 70 7.21 -18.76 -5.02
C LYS A 70 7.28 -18.09 -6.42
N THR A 71 6.71 -16.90 -6.59
CA THR A 71 6.68 -16.18 -7.88
C THR A 71 7.35 -14.81 -7.81
N SER A 72 7.60 -14.32 -6.60
CA SER A 72 8.42 -13.15 -6.32
C SER A 72 9.54 -13.59 -5.38
N GLY A 73 10.79 -13.26 -5.70
CA GLY A 73 11.97 -13.63 -4.93
C GLY A 73 12.06 -12.97 -3.54
N TYR A 74 10.95 -12.82 -2.82
CA TYR A 74 10.83 -12.17 -1.51
C TYR A 74 10.09 -13.10 -0.52
N GLY A 75 10.48 -14.37 -0.45
CA GLY A 75 9.96 -15.35 0.50
C GLY A 75 10.72 -15.38 1.84
N PRO A 76 10.27 -16.19 2.82
CA PRO A 76 10.85 -16.28 4.17
C PRO A 76 12.31 -16.77 4.21
N ASP A 77 12.77 -17.46 3.15
CA ASP A 77 14.17 -17.90 2.99
C ASP A 77 15.04 -16.85 2.27
N HIS A 78 14.52 -15.64 2.00
CA HIS A 78 15.31 -14.61 1.34
C HIS A 78 16.44 -14.16 2.29
N PRO A 79 17.72 -14.23 1.88
CA PRO A 79 18.80 -13.78 2.72
C PRO A 79 18.59 -12.30 3.04
N ALA A 80 18.54 -11.96 4.33
CA ALA A 80 18.59 -10.57 4.76
C ALA A 80 19.84 -9.96 4.10
N ALA A 81 19.66 -8.89 3.33
CA ALA A 81 20.76 -8.22 2.65
C ALA A 81 21.85 -7.92 3.69
N GLN A 82 22.97 -8.65 3.58
CA GLN A 82 24.13 -8.45 4.44
C GLN A 82 24.72 -7.08 4.12
N ARG A 83 25.00 -6.32 5.19
CA ARG A 83 25.54 -4.96 5.18
C ARG A 83 26.93 -4.87 4.57
#